data_AF-A0A7K9KPX1-F1
#
_entry.id   AF-A0A7K9KPX1-F1
#
_cell.length_a   1.000
_cell.length_b   1.000
_cell.length_c   1.000
_cell.angle_alpha   90.00
_cell.angle_beta   90.00
_cell.angle_gamma   90.00
#
_symmetry.space_group_name_H-M   'P 1'
#
loop_
_entity.id
_entity.type
_entity.pdbx_description
1 polymer ?
#
loop_
_entity_poly.entity_id
_entity_poly.type
_entity_poly.pdbx_seq_one_letter_code
_entity_poly.pdbx_strand_id
1 'polypeptide(L)'
;PSIDVVFTLRESLKPNKNYMFYCQSCGDIVVDDRKFLRVLPLPSENWSDLVEEWCCHPDPFARSTLHPQHGDCFVGDTFFLLNSGNESHVPKSPIVICKRCKAILGETVSSDTIKYYVTEVIIQPAEGSFSPTPRSQFVQSIVAQCLLELSSAKSTFRFTIKGDNGKTYILIWLLNSDTLLVESLGSSSSHSDFTLFGDILTPSSGPVGTWNAVKVLYQPCIQCRNKELADAWENDMGVHPLKFPSETCLELLLILGLSTTSLPPSLRCMNSFQV
;
A
#
# COMPACT_ATOMS: atom_id res chain seq x y z
N PRO A 1 0.44 21.55 -13.41
CA PRO A 1 1.12 20.31 -13.83
C PRO A 1 0.20 19.13 -13.54
N SER A 2 -0.39 18.58 -14.59
CA SER A 2 -1.13 17.33 -14.55
C SER A 2 -0.26 16.26 -13.89
N ILE A 3 -0.72 15.66 -12.80
CA ILE A 3 -0.14 14.43 -12.27
C ILE A 3 -0.66 13.29 -13.17
N ASP A 4 -0.31 13.36 -14.45
CA ASP A 4 0.00 12.14 -15.18
C ASP A 4 1.27 11.65 -14.51
N VAL A 5 1.20 10.62 -13.70
CA VAL A 5 1.74 9.30 -14.05
C VAL A 5 1.21 8.30 -13.04
N VAL A 6 0.46 7.29 -13.51
CA VAL A 6 0.35 6.01 -12.79
C VAL A 6 1.72 5.35 -12.92
N PHE A 7 2.73 5.85 -12.21
CA PHE A 7 3.97 5.10 -12.06
C PHE A 7 3.65 3.97 -11.13
N THR A 8 3.97 2.73 -11.48
CA THR A 8 3.87 1.60 -10.57
C THR A 8 4.99 1.70 -9.52
N LEU A 9 4.78 1.15 -8.31
CA LEU A 9 5.75 1.17 -7.21
C LEU A 9 7.04 0.50 -7.70
N ARG A 10 6.87 -0.53 -8.52
CA ARG A 10 7.92 -1.32 -9.18
C ARG A 10 8.67 -0.55 -10.27
N GLU A 11 7.99 0.24 -11.10
CA GLU A 11 8.66 1.01 -12.17
C GLU A 11 9.32 2.30 -11.66
N SER A 12 8.93 2.77 -10.47
CA SER A 12 9.51 3.97 -9.86
C SER A 12 10.96 3.78 -9.42
N LEU A 13 11.33 2.55 -9.06
CA LEU A 13 12.67 2.20 -8.59
C LEU A 13 13.52 1.63 -9.73
N LYS A 14 14.68 2.24 -9.97
CA LYS A 14 15.59 1.88 -11.05
C LYS A 14 16.97 1.50 -10.49
N PRO A 15 17.66 0.53 -11.10
CA PRO A 15 19.02 0.20 -10.71
C PRO A 15 19.98 1.35 -11.01
N ASN A 16 21.11 1.37 -10.29
CA ASN A 16 22.16 2.38 -10.34
C ASN A 16 21.69 3.81 -10.04
N LYS A 17 20.63 3.94 -9.25
CA LYS A 17 20.12 5.21 -8.72
C LYS A 17 20.16 5.22 -7.20
N ASN A 18 20.27 6.42 -6.65
CA ASN A 18 20.27 6.66 -5.21
C ASN A 18 18.87 7.08 -4.78
N TYR A 19 18.44 6.56 -3.62
CA TYR A 19 17.12 6.79 -3.08
C TYR A 19 17.18 7.17 -1.60
N MET A 20 16.24 8.03 -1.23
CA MET A 20 15.95 8.46 0.13
C MET A 20 14.63 7.85 0.58
N PHE A 21 14.58 7.37 1.82
CA PHE A 21 13.37 6.84 2.43
C PHE A 21 12.93 7.79 3.54
N TYR A 22 11.68 8.21 3.50
CA TYR A 22 11.11 9.10 4.48
C TYR A 22 9.96 8.42 5.22
N CYS A 23 9.87 8.63 6.54
CA CYS A 23 8.71 8.22 7.32
C CYS A 23 7.50 9.01 6.84
N GLN A 24 6.45 8.33 6.39
CA GLN A 24 5.27 9.00 5.86
C GLN A 24 4.59 9.89 6.91
N SER A 25 4.57 9.48 8.17
CA SER A 25 3.86 10.19 9.25
C SER A 25 4.48 11.53 9.66
N CYS A 26 5.80 11.69 9.51
CA CYS A 26 6.48 12.93 9.95
C CYS A 26 7.44 13.53 8.91
N GLY A 27 7.90 12.75 7.93
CA GLY A 27 8.91 13.14 6.94
C GLY A 27 10.36 12.98 7.40
N ASP A 28 10.61 12.22 8.48
CA ASP A 28 11.98 11.98 8.97
C ASP A 28 12.72 11.02 8.03
N ILE A 29 14.02 11.21 7.84
CA ILE A 29 14.82 10.31 7.00
C ILE A 29 14.99 8.98 7.72
N VAL A 30 14.57 7.90 7.08
CA VAL A 30 14.62 6.52 7.57
C VAL A 30 15.83 5.78 7.00
N VAL A 31 16.09 5.97 5.70
CA VAL A 31 17.26 5.45 5.00
C VAL A 31 17.83 6.60 4.16
N ASP A 32 19.13 6.83 4.32
CA ASP A 32 19.86 7.91 3.68
C ASP A 32 20.70 7.41 2.49
N ASP A 33 20.72 8.20 1.42
CA ASP A 33 21.45 8.05 0.15
C ASP A 33 21.75 6.61 -0.29
N ARG A 34 20.72 5.76 -0.34
CA ARG A 34 20.91 4.33 -0.63
C ARG A 34 20.95 4.08 -2.13
N LYS A 35 22.10 3.59 -2.62
CA LYS A 35 22.24 3.14 -4.00
C LYS A 35 21.74 1.70 -4.17
N PHE A 36 20.80 1.49 -5.09
CA PHE A 36 20.38 0.15 -5.49
C PHE A 36 21.12 -0.28 -6.76
N LEU A 37 21.90 -1.36 -6.67
CA LEU A 37 22.54 -2.02 -7.81
C LEU A 37 21.51 -2.86 -8.57
N ARG A 38 20.58 -3.50 -7.86
CA ARG A 38 19.48 -4.28 -8.44
C ARG A 38 18.18 -3.96 -7.71
N VAL A 39 17.11 -3.84 -8.49
CA VAL A 39 15.74 -3.77 -7.99
C VAL A 39 15.04 -5.01 -8.55
N LEU A 40 14.64 -5.94 -7.68
CA LEU A 40 14.11 -7.23 -8.09
C LEU A 40 12.70 -7.41 -7.51
N PRO A 41 11.67 -7.62 -8.33
CA PRO A 41 10.36 -7.98 -7.82
C PRO A 41 10.44 -9.35 -7.16
N LEU A 42 9.88 -9.47 -5.96
CA LEU A 42 9.75 -10.76 -5.33
C LEU A 42 8.64 -11.55 -6.01
N PRO A 43 8.78 -12.89 -6.08
CA PRO A 43 7.63 -13.74 -6.24
C PRO A 43 6.59 -13.33 -5.17
N SER A 44 5.33 -13.05 -5.56
CA SER A 44 4.19 -12.91 -4.65
C SER A 44 4.15 -13.97 -3.53
N GLU A 45 3.75 -13.58 -2.33
CA GLU A 45 3.85 -14.47 -1.15
C GLU A 45 3.20 -15.86 -1.31
N ASN A 46 2.23 -16.03 -2.22
CA ASN A 46 1.57 -17.31 -2.51
C ASN A 46 2.31 -18.20 -3.52
N TRP A 47 3.53 -17.87 -3.99
CA TRP A 47 4.21 -18.74 -4.96
C TRP A 47 4.53 -20.11 -4.41
N SER A 48 4.88 -20.23 -3.13
CA SER A 48 5.13 -21.56 -2.55
C SER A 48 3.85 -22.40 -2.57
N ASP A 49 2.69 -21.81 -2.25
CA ASP A 49 1.38 -22.49 -2.33
C ASP A 49 1.05 -22.90 -3.78
N LEU A 50 1.33 -22.02 -4.75
CA LEU A 50 1.15 -22.32 -6.18
C LEU A 50 2.10 -23.41 -6.67
N VAL A 51 3.35 -23.43 -6.20
CA VAL A 51 4.34 -24.44 -6.60
C VAL A 51 3.97 -25.80 -6.03
N GLU A 52 3.44 -25.87 -4.81
CA GLU A 52 2.96 -27.12 -4.22
C GLU A 52 1.79 -27.75 -4.99
N GLU A 53 0.91 -26.93 -5.56
CA GLU A 53 -0.24 -27.42 -6.34
C GLU A 53 0.09 -27.72 -7.81
N TRP A 54 1.05 -27.02 -8.42
CA TRP A 54 1.28 -27.06 -9.86
C TRP A 54 2.54 -27.82 -10.28
N CYS A 55 3.54 -27.94 -9.41
CA CYS A 55 4.80 -28.57 -9.77
C CYS A 55 4.82 -30.06 -9.41
N CYS A 56 5.27 -30.91 -10.35
CA CYS A 56 5.44 -32.35 -10.13
C CYS A 56 6.60 -32.70 -9.18
N HIS A 57 7.28 -31.70 -8.63
CA HIS A 57 8.36 -31.84 -7.67
C HIS A 57 8.20 -30.79 -6.57
N PRO A 58 8.72 -31.05 -5.35
CA PRO A 58 8.74 -30.06 -4.28
C PRO A 58 9.38 -28.73 -4.75
N ASP A 59 8.92 -27.63 -4.17
CA ASP A 59 9.47 -26.30 -4.45
C ASP A 59 11.00 -26.32 -4.20
N PRO A 60 11.83 -26.13 -5.25
CA PRO A 60 13.28 -26.13 -5.09
C PRO A 60 13.77 -24.96 -4.23
N PHE A 61 12.92 -23.97 -3.95
CA PHE A 61 13.19 -22.81 -3.13
C PHE A 61 12.53 -22.86 -1.75
N ALA A 62 11.82 -23.94 -1.39
CA ALA A 62 11.09 -24.07 -0.10
C ALA A 62 11.93 -23.79 1.16
N ARG A 63 13.26 -23.92 1.06
CA ARG A 63 14.22 -23.70 2.16
C ARG A 63 15.14 -22.50 1.94
N SER A 64 14.95 -21.77 0.85
CA SER A 64 15.79 -20.64 0.45
C SER A 64 15.08 -19.34 0.79
N THR A 65 15.43 -18.74 1.92
CA THR A 65 14.98 -17.39 2.25
C THR A 65 15.73 -16.38 1.36
N LEU A 66 14.97 -15.64 0.54
CA LEU A 66 15.51 -14.62 -0.35
C LEU A 66 15.86 -13.36 0.45
N HIS A 67 17.12 -13.24 0.84
CA HIS A 67 17.63 -12.05 1.52
C HIS A 67 18.34 -11.11 0.53
N PRO A 68 18.05 -9.79 0.57
CA PRO A 68 18.75 -8.82 -0.26
C PRO A 68 20.21 -8.68 0.18
N GLN A 69 21.12 -8.60 -0.80
CA GLN A 69 22.48 -8.11 -0.53
C GLN A 69 22.47 -6.60 -0.27
N HIS A 70 23.59 -6.04 0.17
CA HIS A 70 23.71 -4.61 0.48
C HIS A 70 23.19 -3.68 -0.65
N GLY A 71 23.47 -4.02 -1.91
CA GLY A 71 23.04 -3.25 -3.08
C GLY A 71 21.67 -3.65 -3.65
N ASP A 72 20.96 -4.60 -3.05
CA ASP A 72 19.69 -5.08 -3.58
C ASP A 72 18.50 -4.38 -2.91
N CYS A 73 17.48 -4.10 -3.71
CA CYS A 73 16.13 -3.78 -3.24
C CYS A 73 15.17 -4.84 -3.77
N PHE A 74 14.58 -5.63 -2.88
CA PHE A 74 13.54 -6.57 -3.27
C PHE A 74 12.17 -5.94 -3.07
N VAL A 75 11.30 -6.04 -4.07
CA VAL A 75 9.99 -5.35 -4.08
C VAL A 75 8.88 -6.38 -4.00
N GLY A 76 8.17 -6.42 -2.87
CA GLY A 76 6.96 -7.21 -2.69
C GLY A 76 5.72 -6.54 -3.29
N ASP A 77 4.54 -7.09 -3.01
CA ASP A 77 3.27 -6.47 -3.42
C ASP A 77 2.93 -5.26 -2.51
N THR A 78 3.33 -5.30 -1.23
CA THR A 78 3.02 -4.29 -0.21
C THR A 78 4.21 -3.92 0.70
N PHE A 79 5.42 -4.31 0.31
CA PHE A 79 6.62 -4.03 1.11
C PHE A 79 7.89 -4.00 0.25
N PHE A 80 8.97 -3.51 0.86
CA PHE A 80 10.33 -3.58 0.34
C PHE A 80 11.20 -4.36 1.31
N LEU A 81 12.10 -5.21 0.81
CA LEU A 81 13.19 -5.77 1.61
C LEU A 81 14.49 -5.09 1.25
N LEU A 82 15.17 -4.59 2.27
CA LEU A 82 16.48 -3.99 2.18
C LEU A 82 17.42 -4.68 3.15
N ASN A 83 18.70 -4.75 2.76
CA ASN A 83 19.74 -5.14 3.68
C ASN A 83 20.00 -3.99 4.67
N SER A 84 19.97 -4.26 5.98
CA SER A 84 20.22 -3.26 7.03
C SER A 84 21.64 -2.69 7.02
N GLY A 85 22.57 -3.32 6.30
CA GLY A 85 23.98 -2.99 6.29
C GLY A 85 24.73 -3.48 7.53
N ASN A 86 26.03 -3.23 7.58
CA ASN A 86 26.89 -3.57 8.73
C ASN A 86 26.68 -2.65 9.94
N GLU A 87 25.54 -1.96 10.04
CA GLU A 87 25.26 -1.17 11.24
C GLU A 87 25.13 -2.14 12.42
N SER A 88 26.11 -2.09 13.31
CA SER A 88 26.22 -2.84 14.57
C SER A 88 25.08 -2.59 15.57
N HIS A 89 24.03 -1.91 15.13
CA HIS A 89 22.84 -1.52 15.88
C HIS A 89 21.57 -1.91 15.12
N VAL A 90 21.51 -3.13 14.58
CA VAL A 90 20.20 -3.69 14.21
C VAL A 90 19.39 -3.85 15.51
N PRO A 91 18.21 -3.22 15.61
CA PRO A 91 17.37 -3.38 16.77
C PRO A 91 17.07 -4.87 16.98
N LYS A 92 17.31 -5.39 18.18
CA LYS A 92 16.82 -6.74 18.58
C LYS A 92 15.29 -6.81 18.61
N SER A 93 14.60 -5.72 18.28
CA SER A 93 13.15 -5.67 18.17
C SER A 93 12.70 -6.23 16.82
N PRO A 94 11.62 -7.03 16.81
CA PRO A 94 11.02 -7.52 15.57
C PRO A 94 10.41 -6.39 14.73
N ILE A 95 10.22 -5.20 15.31
CA ILE A 95 9.57 -4.04 14.69
C ILE A 95 10.60 -2.95 14.41
N VAL A 96 10.49 -2.32 13.25
CA VAL A 96 11.24 -1.13 12.86
C VAL A 96 10.37 0.11 13.07
N ILE A 97 10.87 1.08 13.84
CA ILE A 97 10.14 2.29 14.20
C ILE A 97 10.87 3.56 13.74
N CYS A 98 10.11 4.61 13.43
CA CYS A 98 10.66 5.93 13.17
C CYS A 98 11.34 6.49 14.43
N LYS A 99 12.58 6.98 14.30
CA LYS A 99 13.34 7.52 15.43
C LYS A 99 12.67 8.78 16.00
N ARG A 100 12.07 9.62 15.15
CA ARG A 100 11.38 10.86 15.55
C ARG A 100 9.97 10.63 16.10
N CYS A 101 9.05 10.10 15.30
CA CYS A 101 7.62 10.03 15.68
C CYS A 101 7.17 8.70 16.29
N LYS A 102 8.05 7.69 16.34
CA LYS A 102 7.77 6.34 16.86
C LYS A 102 6.74 5.52 16.09
N ALA A 103 6.25 6.01 14.94
CA ALA A 103 5.42 5.22 14.03
C ALA A 103 6.14 3.93 13.60
N ILE A 104 5.37 2.87 13.41
CA ILE A 104 5.86 1.60 12.87
C ILE A 104 6.12 1.78 11.38
N LEU A 105 7.31 1.42 10.92
CA LEU A 105 7.73 1.54 9.52
C LEU A 105 7.84 0.18 8.83
N GLY A 106 7.98 -0.88 9.61
CA GLY A 106 8.40 -2.18 9.10
C GLY A 106 8.70 -3.20 10.19
N GLU A 107 9.33 -4.29 9.78
CA GLU A 107 9.72 -5.41 10.63
C GLU A 107 11.11 -5.96 10.26
N THR A 108 11.80 -6.53 11.24
CA THR A 108 13.10 -7.16 11.07
C THR A 108 12.87 -8.62 10.66
N VAL A 109 13.27 -8.99 9.44
CA VAL A 109 13.07 -10.35 8.90
C VAL A 109 14.21 -11.28 9.33
N SER A 110 15.44 -10.77 9.31
CA SER A 110 16.66 -11.46 9.73
C SER A 110 17.61 -10.46 10.38
N SER A 111 18.78 -10.92 10.84
CA SER A 111 19.82 -10.05 11.40
C SER A 111 20.31 -8.95 10.44
N ASP A 112 20.13 -9.13 9.13
CA ASP A 112 20.63 -8.24 8.10
C ASP A 112 19.54 -7.76 7.13
N THR A 113 18.27 -8.13 7.33
CA THR A 113 17.18 -7.81 6.41
C THR A 113 16.03 -7.12 7.12
N ILE A 114 15.66 -5.95 6.61
CA ILE A 114 14.54 -5.15 7.07
C ILE A 114 13.45 -5.14 6.00
N LYS A 115 12.21 -5.39 6.42
CA LYS A 115 11.00 -5.20 5.62
C LYS A 115 10.37 -3.86 5.95
N TYR A 116 10.23 -2.99 4.96
CA TYR A 116 9.50 -1.72 5.10
C TYR A 116 8.13 -1.81 4.43
N TYR A 117 7.08 -1.32 5.09
CA TYR A 117 5.73 -1.29 4.53
C TYR A 117 5.59 -0.14 3.54
N VAL A 118 5.07 -0.41 2.32
CA VAL A 118 4.90 0.61 1.27
C VAL A 118 3.98 1.76 1.71
N THR A 119 3.11 1.52 2.69
CA THR A 119 2.20 2.51 3.23
C THR A 119 2.85 3.37 4.31
N GLU A 120 4.00 3.00 4.88
CA GLU A 120 4.59 3.73 6.01
C GLU A 120 5.87 4.50 5.63
N VAL A 121 6.45 4.19 4.47
CA VAL A 121 7.63 4.87 3.93
C VAL A 121 7.38 5.44 2.54
N ILE A 122 7.87 6.66 2.32
CA ILE A 122 7.93 7.31 1.01
C ILE A 122 9.34 7.10 0.46
N ILE A 123 9.46 6.61 -0.77
CA ILE A 123 10.74 6.45 -1.45
C ILE A 123 10.85 7.49 -2.56
N GLN A 124 11.95 8.24 -2.61
CA GLN A 124 12.21 9.22 -3.66
C GLN A 124 13.66 9.14 -4.14
N PRO A 125 13.95 9.46 -5.42
CA PRO A 125 15.31 9.66 -5.88
C PRO A 125 16.03 10.70 -5.01
N ALA A 126 17.30 10.48 -4.69
CA ALA A 126 18.06 11.37 -3.82
C ALA A 126 18.21 12.80 -4.39
N GLU A 127 18.10 12.97 -5.72
CA GLU A 127 18.12 14.29 -6.34
C GLU A 127 16.78 15.05 -6.24
N GLY A 128 15.71 14.40 -5.76
CA GLY A 128 14.38 14.97 -5.64
C GLY A 128 14.16 15.75 -4.34
N SER A 129 13.25 16.73 -4.37
CA SER A 129 12.79 17.42 -3.15
C SER A 129 11.68 16.63 -2.48
N PHE A 130 11.77 16.43 -1.16
CA PHE A 130 10.67 15.86 -0.38
C PHE A 130 9.43 16.76 -0.41
N SER A 131 8.31 16.19 -0.86
CA SER A 131 6.99 16.83 -0.80
C SER A 131 6.07 16.00 0.08
N PRO A 132 5.65 16.51 1.26
CA PRO A 132 4.75 15.79 2.12
C PRO A 132 3.40 15.57 1.42
N THR A 133 2.94 14.32 1.41
CA THR A 133 1.60 13.96 0.93
C THR A 133 0.71 13.67 2.15
N PRO A 134 -0.52 14.21 2.20
CA PRO A 134 -1.48 13.87 3.26
C PRO A 134 -1.65 12.35 3.42
N ARG A 135 -1.79 11.88 4.66
CA ARG A 135 -1.86 10.44 4.99
C ARG A 135 -2.92 9.69 4.19
N SER A 136 -4.14 10.21 4.16
CA SER A 136 -5.26 9.62 3.43
C SER A 136 -4.96 9.50 1.94
N GLN A 137 -4.42 10.58 1.35
CA GLN A 137 -4.04 10.62 -0.05
C GLN A 137 -2.90 9.65 -0.37
N PHE A 138 -1.95 9.49 0.53
CA PHE A 138 -0.87 8.53 0.35
C PHE A 138 -1.37 7.09 0.39
N VAL A 139 -2.14 6.72 1.42
CA VAL A 139 -2.70 5.36 1.57
C VAL A 139 -3.59 5.00 0.39
N GLN A 140 -4.52 5.89 -0.02
CA GLN A 140 -5.39 5.59 -1.16
C GLN A 140 -4.59 5.41 -2.46
N SER A 141 -3.52 6.20 -2.68
CA SER A 141 -2.73 6.12 -3.91
C SER A 141 -1.94 4.82 -3.98
N ILE A 142 -1.31 4.44 -2.86
CA ILE A 142 -0.54 3.19 -2.75
C ILE A 142 -1.46 1.98 -2.92
N VAL A 143 -2.62 1.97 -2.24
CA VAL A 143 -3.57 0.85 -2.37
C VAL A 143 -4.15 0.77 -3.78
N ALA A 144 -4.56 1.90 -4.37
CA ALA A 144 -5.05 1.94 -5.75
C ALA A 144 -4.01 1.37 -6.72
N GLN A 145 -2.76 1.81 -6.59
CA GLN A 145 -1.64 1.33 -7.39
C GLN A 145 -1.40 -0.18 -7.23
N CYS A 146 -1.41 -0.71 -6.00
CA CYS A 146 -1.34 -2.16 -5.78
C CYS A 146 -2.47 -2.91 -6.50
N LEU A 147 -3.72 -2.44 -6.39
CA LEU A 147 -4.88 -3.05 -7.05
C LEU A 147 -4.72 -3.06 -8.58
N LEU A 148 -4.26 -1.95 -9.16
CA LEU A 148 -4.03 -1.81 -10.60
C LEU A 148 -2.93 -2.76 -11.09
N GLU A 149 -1.76 -2.71 -10.45
CA GLU A 149 -0.61 -3.54 -10.81
C GLU A 149 -0.95 -5.03 -10.77
N LEU A 150 -1.60 -5.47 -9.69
CA LEU A 150 -1.93 -6.87 -9.51
C LEU A 150 -3.07 -7.33 -10.40
N SER A 151 -4.05 -6.47 -10.67
CA SER A 151 -5.10 -6.81 -11.63
C SER A 151 -4.56 -7.00 -13.03
N SER A 152 -3.62 -6.16 -13.46
CA SER A 152 -2.95 -6.32 -14.74
C SER A 152 -2.01 -7.53 -14.77
N ALA A 153 -1.24 -7.76 -13.70
CA ALA A 153 -0.23 -8.80 -13.68
C ALA A 153 -0.80 -10.21 -13.47
N LYS A 154 -1.91 -10.33 -12.74
CA LYS A 154 -2.50 -11.61 -12.31
C LYS A 154 -3.90 -11.86 -12.86
N SER A 155 -4.46 -10.93 -13.64
CA SER A 155 -5.84 -11.02 -14.16
C SER A 155 -6.88 -11.24 -13.05
N THR A 156 -6.63 -10.69 -11.85
CA THR A 156 -7.52 -10.75 -10.67
C THR A 156 -8.14 -9.39 -10.38
N PHE A 157 -9.41 -9.37 -10.01
CA PHE A 157 -10.14 -8.15 -9.66
C PHE A 157 -10.72 -8.20 -8.25
N ARG A 158 -10.42 -9.27 -7.50
CA ARG A 158 -10.90 -9.45 -6.13
C ARG A 158 -9.72 -9.54 -5.20
N PHE A 159 -9.79 -8.81 -4.10
CA PHE A 159 -8.70 -8.66 -3.17
C PHE A 159 -9.18 -8.80 -1.74
N THR A 160 -8.37 -9.42 -0.88
CA THR A 160 -8.56 -9.37 0.57
C THR A 160 -7.51 -8.45 1.19
N ILE A 161 -7.95 -7.46 1.97
CA ILE A 161 -7.06 -6.62 2.76
C ILE A 161 -6.89 -7.28 4.11
N LYS A 162 -5.68 -7.80 4.36
CA LYS A 162 -5.31 -8.52 5.58
C LYS A 162 -4.36 -7.68 6.43
N GLY A 163 -4.56 -7.71 7.74
CA GLY A 163 -3.59 -7.14 8.68
C GLY A 163 -2.37 -8.03 8.84
N ASP A 164 -1.32 -7.46 9.40
CA ASP A 164 -0.15 -8.15 9.97
C ASP A 164 -0.53 -9.21 11.03
N ASN A 165 -1.69 -9.07 11.66
CA ASN A 165 -2.27 -10.07 12.56
C ASN A 165 -2.96 -11.26 11.86
N GLY A 166 -2.90 -11.33 10.52
CA GLY A 166 -3.49 -12.39 9.70
C GLY A 166 -5.00 -12.28 9.47
N LYS A 167 -5.70 -11.32 10.10
CA LYS A 167 -7.16 -11.16 9.96
C LYS A 167 -7.50 -10.40 8.69
N THR A 168 -8.58 -10.80 8.04
CA THR A 168 -9.19 -10.07 6.92
C THR A 168 -10.00 -8.88 7.45
N TYR A 169 -9.68 -7.67 6.99
CA TYR A 169 -10.36 -6.43 7.36
C TYR A 169 -11.37 -5.98 6.30
N ILE A 170 -11.03 -6.13 5.02
CA ILE A 170 -11.84 -5.61 3.90
C ILE A 170 -11.78 -6.60 2.75
N LEU A 171 -12.93 -6.89 2.14
CA LEU A 171 -13.01 -7.51 0.81
C LEU A 171 -13.15 -6.39 -0.21
N ILE A 172 -12.36 -6.40 -1.27
CA ILE A 172 -12.37 -5.38 -2.32
C ILE A 172 -12.58 -6.05 -3.68
N TRP A 173 -13.51 -5.52 -4.47
CA TRP A 173 -13.70 -5.86 -5.87
C TRP A 173 -13.42 -4.64 -6.72
N LEU A 174 -12.36 -4.69 -7.52
CA LEU A 174 -12.01 -3.66 -8.50
C LEU A 174 -13.03 -3.68 -9.66
N LEU A 175 -13.73 -2.57 -9.88
CA LEU A 175 -14.70 -2.41 -10.97
C LEU A 175 -14.11 -1.66 -12.17
N ASN A 176 -13.41 -0.55 -11.91
CA ASN A 176 -12.86 0.29 -12.96
C ASN A 176 -11.62 1.04 -12.46
N SER A 177 -10.62 1.15 -13.33
CA SER A 177 -9.40 1.93 -13.15
C SER A 177 -9.41 3.27 -13.87
N ASP A 178 -10.27 3.42 -14.88
CA ASP A 178 -10.17 4.51 -15.86
C ASP A 178 -11.16 5.64 -15.55
N THR A 179 -11.45 5.86 -14.26
CA THR A 179 -12.40 6.89 -13.83
C THR A 179 -11.65 8.19 -13.58
N LEU A 180 -12.11 9.28 -14.19
CA LEU A 180 -11.59 10.62 -13.94
C LEU A 180 -12.57 11.39 -13.05
N LEU A 181 -12.09 11.87 -11.90
CA LEU A 181 -12.81 12.81 -11.06
C LEU A 181 -12.41 14.23 -11.44
N VAL A 182 -13.40 15.09 -11.63
CA VAL A 182 -13.21 16.51 -11.93
C VAL A 182 -13.78 17.29 -10.77
N GLU A 183 -12.93 18.04 -10.08
CA GLU A 183 -13.37 18.91 -9.00
C GLU A 183 -13.70 20.30 -9.54
N SER A 184 -14.99 20.67 -9.52
CA SER A 184 -15.40 22.04 -9.82
C SER A 184 -15.17 22.91 -8.59
N LEU A 185 -14.44 24.02 -8.75
CA LEU A 185 -14.20 24.99 -7.68
C LEU A 185 -15.53 25.68 -7.28
N GLY A 186 -16.30 25.07 -6.39
CA GLY A 186 -17.45 25.70 -5.76
C GLY A 186 -16.95 26.75 -4.76
N SER A 187 -17.49 27.98 -4.82
CA SER A 187 -17.16 29.06 -3.91
C SER A 187 -17.36 28.63 -2.44
N SER A 188 -16.27 28.39 -1.69
CA SER A 188 -16.35 28.00 -0.29
C SER A 188 -16.41 29.23 0.62
N SER A 189 -17.53 29.39 1.33
CA SER A 189 -17.60 30.23 2.53
C SER A 189 -16.84 29.54 3.65
N SER A 190 -15.88 30.25 4.24
CA SER A 190 -15.02 29.80 5.33
C SER A 190 -15.79 29.49 6.62
N HIS A 191 -15.86 28.22 7.01
CA HIS A 191 -16.04 27.84 8.40
C HIS A 191 -15.00 26.77 8.74
N SER A 192 -13.99 27.19 9.49
CA SER A 192 -12.91 26.37 10.02
C SER A 192 -13.40 25.66 11.29
N ASP A 193 -13.83 24.41 11.17
CA ASP A 193 -13.97 23.53 12.32
C ASP A 193 -12.74 22.64 12.44
N PHE A 194 -12.15 22.67 13.63
CA PHE A 194 -10.90 22.00 14.00
C PHE A 194 -11.12 20.47 13.99
N THR A 195 -10.78 19.78 12.91
CA THR A 195 -10.83 18.31 12.85
C THR A 195 -9.49 17.68 13.25
N LEU A 196 -9.53 16.73 14.20
CA LEU A 196 -8.41 15.98 14.77
C LEU A 196 -7.61 15.13 13.75
N PHE A 197 -8.04 15.11 12.49
CA PHE A 197 -7.40 14.44 11.37
C PHE A 197 -7.27 15.46 10.24
N GLY A 198 -6.03 15.76 9.85
CA GLY A 198 -5.72 16.81 8.88
C GLY A 198 -6.39 16.54 7.54
N ASP A 199 -7.16 17.52 7.10
CA ASP A 199 -7.45 17.86 5.70
C ASP A 199 -7.66 16.67 4.76
N ILE A 200 -8.77 15.95 5.00
CA ILE A 200 -9.20 14.88 4.10
C ILE A 200 -9.67 15.45 2.75
N LEU A 201 -10.08 16.73 2.68
CA LEU A 201 -10.58 17.37 1.46
C LEU A 201 -10.44 18.91 1.50
N THR A 202 -9.38 19.50 2.07
CA THR A 202 -9.20 20.95 1.89
C THR A 202 -8.77 21.23 0.46
N PRO A 203 -9.53 22.02 -0.31
CA PRO A 203 -9.13 22.38 -1.66
C PRO A 203 -7.86 23.21 -1.56
N SER A 204 -6.73 22.64 -1.99
CA SER A 204 -5.58 23.48 -2.32
C SER A 204 -6.08 24.47 -3.37
N SER A 205 -5.83 25.76 -3.18
CA SER A 205 -6.21 26.86 -4.08
C SER A 205 -5.42 26.80 -5.40
N GLY A 206 -5.65 25.72 -6.15
CA GLY A 206 -5.01 25.41 -7.43
C GLY A 206 -6.04 25.27 -8.56
N PRO A 207 -5.56 25.16 -9.82
CA PRO A 207 -6.42 24.96 -10.99
C PRO A 207 -7.27 23.69 -10.85
N VAL A 208 -8.44 23.66 -11.51
CA VAL A 208 -9.39 22.53 -11.57
C VAL A 208 -8.63 21.20 -11.58
N GLY A 209 -8.71 20.48 -10.46
CA GLY A 209 -8.01 19.22 -10.27
C GLY A 209 -8.75 18.11 -11.01
N THR A 210 -8.09 17.51 -12.00
CA THR A 210 -8.50 16.22 -12.56
C THR A 210 -7.70 15.12 -11.88
N TRP A 211 -8.38 14.14 -11.31
CA TRP A 211 -7.77 13.04 -10.55
C TRP A 211 -8.16 11.70 -11.17
N ASN A 212 -7.20 10.81 -11.34
CA ASN A 212 -7.51 9.40 -11.62
C ASN A 212 -8.07 8.76 -10.35
N ALA A 213 -9.18 8.02 -10.50
CA ALA A 213 -9.85 7.34 -9.42
C ALA A 213 -10.10 5.88 -9.79
N VAL A 214 -9.94 5.03 -8.78
CA VAL A 214 -10.26 3.61 -8.88
C VAL A 214 -11.63 3.39 -8.27
N LYS A 215 -12.56 2.83 -9.05
CA LYS A 215 -13.88 2.44 -8.56
C LYS A 215 -13.82 1.02 -8.04
N VAL A 216 -14.17 0.85 -6.77
CA VAL A 216 -14.21 -0.45 -6.12
C VAL A 216 -15.60 -0.73 -5.56
N LEU A 217 -15.87 -1.99 -5.27
CA LEU A 217 -16.84 -2.39 -4.27
C LEU A 217 -16.08 -2.90 -3.07
N TYR A 218 -16.58 -2.66 -1.87
CA TYR A 218 -15.96 -3.20 -0.68
C TYR A 218 -16.95 -3.68 0.36
N GLN A 219 -16.47 -4.60 1.19
CA GLN A 219 -17.22 -5.09 2.34
C GLN A 219 -16.32 -5.17 3.58
N PRO A 220 -16.68 -4.53 4.69
CA PRO A 220 -15.92 -4.62 5.94
C PRO A 220 -16.09 -5.99 6.61
N CYS A 221 -14.99 -6.54 7.09
CA CYS A 221 -14.93 -7.83 7.81
C CYS A 221 -14.56 -7.68 9.30
N ILE A 222 -14.48 -6.43 9.80
CA ILE A 222 -14.22 -6.16 11.21
C ILE A 222 -15.30 -6.77 12.12
N GLN A 223 -14.90 -7.19 13.32
CA GLN A 223 -15.80 -7.77 14.34
C GLN A 223 -16.61 -8.99 13.85
N CYS A 224 -16.00 -9.86 13.03
CA CYS A 224 -16.63 -11.06 12.46
C CYS A 224 -17.82 -10.77 11.52
N ARG A 225 -17.99 -9.53 11.07
CA ARG A 225 -18.95 -9.22 10.00
C ARG A 225 -18.55 -9.93 8.71
N ASN A 226 -19.55 -10.38 7.95
CA ASN A 226 -19.33 -11.01 6.63
C ASN A 226 -18.35 -12.20 6.67
N LYS A 227 -18.28 -12.91 7.81
CA LYS A 227 -17.33 -14.01 8.01
C LYS A 227 -17.46 -15.10 6.95
N GLU A 228 -18.67 -15.57 6.67
CA GLU A 228 -18.91 -16.61 5.65
C GLU A 228 -18.38 -16.21 4.26
N LEU A 229 -18.56 -14.93 3.90
CA LEU A 229 -18.07 -14.40 2.63
C LEU A 229 -16.53 -14.26 2.63
N ALA A 230 -15.95 -13.84 3.75
CA ALA A 230 -14.50 -13.76 3.90
C ALA A 230 -13.84 -15.15 3.84
N ASP A 231 -14.42 -16.14 4.52
CA ASP A 231 -13.97 -17.53 4.51
C ASP A 231 -14.10 -18.13 3.10
N ALA A 232 -15.17 -17.79 2.36
CA ALA A 232 -15.32 -18.20 0.97
C ALA A 232 -14.26 -17.57 0.05
N TRP A 233 -13.95 -16.28 0.22
CA TRP A 233 -12.92 -15.58 -0.57
C TRP A 233 -11.50 -16.03 -0.22
N GLU A 234 -11.25 -16.48 1.01
CA GLU A 234 -9.94 -16.97 1.43
C GLU A 234 -9.52 -18.26 0.69
N ASN A 235 -10.49 -19.07 0.25
CA ASN A 235 -10.26 -20.30 -0.50
C ASN A 235 -10.42 -20.12 -2.02
N ASP A 236 -10.73 -18.91 -2.50
CA ASP A 236 -10.95 -18.63 -3.92
C ASP A 236 -9.63 -18.22 -4.58
N MET A 237 -9.12 -19.06 -5.50
CA MET A 237 -7.89 -18.78 -6.26
C MET A 237 -7.95 -17.48 -7.07
N GLY A 238 -9.15 -17.00 -7.39
CA GLY A 238 -9.39 -15.73 -8.08
C GLY A 238 -9.22 -14.50 -7.18
N VAL A 239 -8.98 -14.67 -5.87
CA VAL A 239 -8.86 -13.60 -4.89
C VAL A 239 -7.42 -13.44 -4.43
N HIS A 240 -6.86 -12.24 -4.59
CA HIS A 240 -5.47 -11.97 -4.21
C HIS A 240 -5.36 -11.26 -2.84
N PRO A 241 -4.59 -11.80 -1.86
CA PRO A 241 -4.41 -11.15 -0.57
C PRO A 241 -3.38 -10.01 -0.63
N LEU A 242 -3.73 -8.87 -0.05
CA LEU A 242 -2.85 -7.74 0.21
C LEU A 242 -2.66 -7.57 1.72
N LYS A 243 -1.41 -7.64 2.18
CA LYS A 243 -1.09 -7.49 3.61
C LYS A 243 -0.58 -6.09 3.92
N PHE A 244 -1.22 -5.42 4.87
CA PHE A 244 -0.80 -4.10 5.36
C PHE A 244 -0.76 -4.11 6.89
N PRO A 245 -0.13 -3.10 7.52
CA PRO A 245 -0.27 -2.89 8.96
C PRO A 245 -1.75 -2.81 9.36
N SER A 246 -2.13 -3.40 10.50
CA SER A 246 -3.52 -3.39 10.97
C SER A 246 -4.11 -1.98 11.10
N GLU A 247 -3.30 -0.98 11.48
CA GLU A 247 -3.72 0.43 11.56
C GLU A 247 -4.08 0.96 10.16
N THR A 248 -3.24 0.71 9.16
CA THR A 248 -3.48 1.10 7.77
C THR A 248 -4.74 0.45 7.18
N CYS A 249 -5.02 -0.82 7.55
CA CYS A 249 -6.26 -1.49 7.14
C CYS A 249 -7.51 -0.76 7.68
N LEU A 250 -7.47 -0.27 8.92
CA LEU A 250 -8.56 0.49 9.52
C LEU A 250 -8.68 1.89 8.90
N GLU A 251 -7.55 2.56 8.65
CA GLU A 251 -7.51 3.85 7.94
C GLU A 251 -8.11 3.74 6.54
N LEU A 252 -7.75 2.69 5.78
CA LEU A 252 -8.32 2.43 4.46
C LEU A 252 -9.84 2.26 4.52
N LEU A 253 -10.35 1.55 5.53
CA LEU A 253 -11.79 1.39 5.70
C LEU A 253 -12.50 2.73 5.98
N LEU A 254 -11.87 3.62 6.74
CA LEU A 254 -12.38 4.98 6.97
C LEU A 254 -12.37 5.81 5.69
N ILE A 255 -11.29 5.76 4.91
CA ILE A 255 -11.17 6.45 3.61
C ILE A 255 -12.28 5.98 2.67
N LEU A 256 -12.48 4.67 2.56
CA LEU A 256 -13.55 4.07 1.75
C LEU A 256 -14.94 4.54 2.22
N GLY A 257 -15.21 4.46 3.53
CA GLY A 257 -16.49 4.92 4.08
C GLY A 257 -16.77 6.41 3.82
N LEU A 258 -15.75 7.27 3.95
CA LEU A 258 -15.88 8.69 3.62
C LEU A 258 -16.17 8.89 2.13
N SER A 259 -15.45 8.19 1.25
CA SER A 259 -15.72 8.19 -0.20
C SER A 259 -17.17 7.76 -0.50
N THR A 260 -17.65 6.66 0.07
CA THR A 260 -19.03 6.21 -0.10
C THR A 260 -20.05 7.23 0.40
N THR A 261 -19.81 7.88 1.53
CA THR A 261 -20.74 8.90 2.05
C THR A 261 -20.83 10.15 1.17
N SER A 262 -19.81 10.43 0.37
CA SER A 262 -19.85 11.52 -0.63
C SER A 262 -20.84 11.25 -1.77
N LEU A 263 -21.19 9.97 -2.01
CA LEU A 263 -22.17 9.58 -3.02
C LEU A 263 -23.61 9.79 -2.53
N PRO A 264 -24.57 10.04 -3.44
CA PRO A 264 -26.00 10.00 -3.14
C PRO A 264 -26.40 8.66 -2.50
N PRO A 265 -27.31 8.63 -1.51
CA PRO A 265 -27.67 7.40 -0.80
C PRO A 265 -28.04 6.21 -1.69
N SER A 266 -28.68 6.46 -2.84
CA SER A 266 -29.06 5.43 -3.82
C SER A 266 -27.88 4.79 -4.55
N LEU A 267 -26.69 5.39 -4.51
CA LEU A 267 -25.48 4.92 -5.20
C LEU A 267 -24.43 4.35 -4.24
N ARG A 268 -24.71 4.32 -2.93
CA ARG A 268 -23.75 3.87 -1.90
C ARG A 268 -23.58 2.36 -1.83
N CYS A 269 -24.53 1.60 -2.35
CA CYS A 269 -24.54 0.15 -2.25
C CYS A 269 -24.87 -0.50 -3.60
N MET A 270 -24.21 -1.61 -3.91
CA MET A 270 -24.52 -2.47 -5.05
C MET A 270 -24.38 -3.95 -4.64
N ASN A 271 -25.46 -4.74 -4.79
CA ASN A 271 -25.46 -6.17 -4.49
C ASN A 271 -24.85 -6.54 -3.12
N SER A 272 -25.28 -5.84 -2.06
CA SER A 272 -24.80 -5.94 -0.67
C SER A 272 -23.38 -5.45 -0.37
N PHE A 273 -22.62 -5.01 -1.37
CA PHE A 273 -21.35 -4.30 -1.20
C PHE A 273 -21.55 -2.79 -1.14
N GLN A 274 -20.63 -2.09 -0.48
CA GLN A 274 -20.50 -0.64 -0.54
C GLN A 274 -19.70 -0.24 -1.78
N VAL A 275 -19.96 0.95 -2.32
CA VAL A 275 -19.29 1.54 -3.50
C VAL A 275 -18.26 2.57 -3.06
#